data_AF-A0A015L8E8-F1
#
_entry.id   AF-A0A015L8E8-F1
#
_cell.length_a   1.000
_cell.length_b   1.000
_cell.length_c   1.000
_cell.angle_alpha   90.00
_cell.angle_beta   90.00
_cell.angle_gamma   90.00
#
_symmetry.space_group_name_H-M   'P 1'
#
loop_
_entity.id
_entity.type
_entity.pdbx_description
1 polymer ?
#
loop_
_entity_poly.entity_id
_entity_poly.type
_entity_poly.pdbx_seq_one_letter_code
_entity_poly.pdbx_strand_id
1 'polypeptide(L)'
;MEKIKTHLQIYLLDVIQCYGITQDPNTKDYMMVLEYCEYGNLRNYYMNYESDYYSKFYRLIKIARGLLDIHNAGKIHKDFHSGNILYYSDRHPYISDLGMCQPANNKKQLVKQEEFMECYLI
;
A
#
# COMPACT_ATOMS: atom_id res chain seq x y z
N MET A 1 -2.57 15.02 -5.40
CA MET A 1 -1.20 15.45 -5.02
C MET A 1 -0.65 14.70 -3.81
N GLU A 2 -1.43 14.45 -2.75
CA GLU A 2 -0.96 13.74 -1.54
C GLU A 2 -0.48 12.30 -1.82
N LYS A 3 -1.18 11.55 -2.68
CA LYS A 3 -0.79 10.19 -3.12
C LYS A 3 0.61 10.15 -3.78
N ILE A 4 0.92 11.11 -4.65
CA ILE A 4 2.21 11.20 -5.36
C ILE A 4 3.34 11.51 -4.36
N LYS A 5 3.13 12.48 -3.45
CA LYS A 5 4.09 12.76 -2.38
C LYS A 5 4.33 11.52 -1.54
N THR A 6 3.28 10.75 -1.27
CA THR A 6 3.42 9.52 -0.52
C THR A 6 4.26 8.50 -1.25
N HIS A 7 4.04 8.31 -2.54
CA HIS A 7 4.82 7.39 -3.36
C HIS A 7 6.31 7.74 -3.42
N LEU A 8 6.64 9.04 -3.54
CA LEU A 8 8.02 9.52 -3.64
C LEU A 8 8.81 9.43 -2.33
N GLN A 9 8.11 9.40 -1.19
CA GLN A 9 8.73 9.33 0.14
C GLN A 9 9.08 7.90 0.56
N ILE A 10 8.74 6.92 -0.25
CA ILE A 10 8.94 5.53 0.09
C ILE A 10 9.75 4.92 -1.06
N TYR A 11 11.00 4.54 -0.77
CA TYR A 11 11.91 3.85 -1.71
C TYR A 11 11.70 2.34 -1.54
N LEU A 12 11.10 1.66 -2.52
CA LEU A 12 10.43 0.38 -2.27
C LEU A 12 10.74 -0.72 -3.28
N LEU A 13 10.99 -1.93 -2.76
CA LEU A 13 11.16 -3.14 -3.56
C LEU A 13 9.85 -3.92 -3.76
N ASP A 14 8.98 -3.96 -2.75
CA ASP A 14 7.77 -4.81 -2.73
C ASP A 14 6.45 -4.00 -2.67
N VAL A 15 6.49 -2.75 -3.14
CA VAL A 15 5.33 -1.88 -3.33
C VAL A 15 5.35 -1.37 -4.77
N ILE A 16 4.17 -1.14 -5.34
CA ILE A 16 4.02 -0.91 -6.76
C ILE A 16 4.89 0.26 -7.25
N GLN A 17 5.62 0.04 -8.35
CA GLN A 17 6.46 1.08 -8.93
C GLN A 17 5.58 2.17 -9.56
N CYS A 18 5.96 3.43 -9.35
CA CYS A 18 5.41 4.58 -10.06
C CYS A 18 6.47 5.11 -11.02
N TYR A 19 6.10 5.25 -12.28
CA TYR A 19 6.96 5.79 -13.33
C TYR A 19 6.86 7.30 -13.45
N GLY A 20 5.77 7.88 -12.96
CA GLY A 20 5.56 9.33 -12.98
C GLY A 20 4.09 9.70 -13.01
N ILE A 21 3.84 10.90 -13.54
CA ILE A 21 2.49 11.45 -13.70
C ILE A 21 2.23 11.75 -15.16
N THR A 22 0.98 11.62 -15.56
CA THR A 22 0.47 12.08 -16.86
C THR A 22 -0.76 12.95 -16.64
N GLN A 23 -1.25 13.58 -17.70
CA GLN A 23 -2.46 14.40 -17.68
C GLN A 23 -3.39 13.98 -18.81
N ASP A 24 -4.67 13.76 -18.50
CA ASP A 24 -5.68 13.53 -19.52
C ASP A 24 -5.85 14.81 -20.38
N PRO A 25 -5.70 14.72 -21.71
CA PRO A 25 -5.76 15.91 -22.57
C PRO A 25 -7.14 16.56 -22.61
N ASN A 26 -8.21 15.82 -22.33
CA ASN A 26 -9.60 16.27 -22.36
C ASN A 26 -10.05 16.81 -21.00
N THR A 27 -9.90 16.02 -19.93
CA THR A 27 -10.40 16.39 -18.59
C THR A 27 -9.42 17.28 -17.82
N LYS A 28 -8.14 17.29 -18.22
CA LYS A 28 -7.03 17.93 -17.52
C LYS A 28 -6.73 17.31 -16.16
N ASP A 29 -7.27 16.13 -15.87
CA ASP A 29 -6.98 15.40 -14.63
C ASP A 29 -5.57 14.82 -14.66
N TYR A 30 -4.89 14.92 -13.53
CA TYR A 30 -3.59 14.29 -13.33
C TYR A 30 -3.78 12.83 -12.92
N MET A 31 -3.04 11.95 -13.59
CA MET A 31 -3.05 10.50 -13.34
C MET A 31 -1.64 10.03 -12.99
N MET A 32 -1.54 8.93 -12.24
CA MET A 32 -0.27 8.26 -11.97
C MET A 32 -0.04 7.14 -12.97
N VAL A 33 1.19 7.02 -13.46
CA VAL A 33 1.63 5.89 -14.29
C VAL A 33 2.28 4.87 -13.37
N LEU A 34 1.66 3.70 -13.23
CA LEU A 34 2.08 2.63 -12.33
C LEU A 34 2.49 1.37 -13.11
N GLU A 35 3.28 0.49 -12.49
CA GLU A 35 3.58 -0.84 -13.03
C GLU A 35 2.30 -1.63 -13.32
N TYR A 36 2.25 -2.25 -14.50
CA TYR A 36 1.08 -3.03 -14.90
C TYR A 36 1.19 -4.45 -14.33
N CYS A 37 0.25 -4.81 -13.45
CA CYS A 37 0.20 -6.14 -12.84
C CYS A 37 -0.79 -7.04 -13.57
N GLU A 38 -0.30 -7.80 -14.56
CA GLU A 38 -1.15 -8.60 -15.47
C GLU A 38 -1.98 -9.69 -14.75
N TYR A 39 -1.53 -10.17 -13.58
CA TYR A 39 -2.23 -11.20 -12.82
C TYR A 39 -3.28 -10.63 -11.85
N GLY A 40 -3.48 -9.31 -11.85
CA GLY A 40 -4.46 -8.63 -11.01
C GLY A 40 -4.11 -8.69 -9.52
N ASN A 41 -5.13 -8.68 -8.66
CA ASN A 41 -4.96 -8.70 -7.22
C ASN A 41 -4.86 -10.12 -6.63
N LEU A 42 -4.50 -10.23 -5.35
CA LEU A 42 -4.33 -11.50 -4.62
C LEU A 42 -5.55 -12.41 -4.72
N ARG A 43 -6.77 -11.84 -4.71
CA ARG A 43 -8.01 -12.60 -4.85
C ARG A 43 -8.13 -13.18 -6.26
N ASN A 44 -7.88 -12.38 -7.29
CA ASN A 44 -7.89 -12.84 -8.68
C ASN A 44 -6.81 -13.90 -8.91
N TYR A 45 -5.63 -13.72 -8.31
CA TYR A 45 -4.53 -14.66 -8.42
C TYR A 45 -4.92 -16.07 -7.96
N TYR A 46 -5.38 -16.21 -6.71
CA TYR A 46 -5.72 -17.53 -6.16
C TYR A 46 -7.03 -18.13 -6.68
N MET A 47 -7.83 -17.38 -7.46
CA MET A 47 -8.97 -17.93 -8.17
C MET A 47 -8.57 -18.63 -9.48
N ASN A 48 -7.42 -18.24 -10.07
CA ASN A 48 -7.01 -18.71 -11.40
C ASN A 48 -5.73 -19.56 -11.36
N TYR A 49 -4.96 -19.51 -10.27
CA TYR A 49 -3.67 -20.16 -10.16
C TYR A 49 -3.54 -20.96 -8.87
N GLU A 50 -3.08 -22.19 -8.99
CA GLU A 50 -2.63 -22.98 -7.85
C GLU A 50 -1.20 -22.59 -7.46
N SER A 51 -0.87 -22.78 -6.18
CA SER A 51 0.50 -22.53 -5.72
C SER A 51 0.85 -23.40 -4.54
N ASP A 52 2.09 -23.90 -4.58
CA ASP A 52 2.67 -24.71 -3.53
C ASP A 52 2.92 -23.88 -2.25
N TYR A 53 3.18 -24.61 -1.16
CA TYR A 53 3.37 -24.01 0.16
C TYR A 53 4.60 -23.08 0.23
N TYR A 54 5.70 -23.44 -0.44
CA TYR A 54 6.93 -22.64 -0.41
C TYR A 54 6.74 -21.33 -1.17
N SER A 55 6.09 -21.36 -2.32
CA SER A 55 5.77 -20.16 -3.08
C SER A 55 4.83 -19.23 -2.31
N LYS A 56 3.82 -19.78 -1.62
CA LYS A 56 2.94 -19.01 -0.71
C LYS A 56 3.74 -18.32 0.40
N PHE A 57 4.63 -19.07 1.06
CA PHE A 57 5.49 -18.54 2.13
C PHE A 57 6.42 -17.42 1.63
N TYR A 58 7.06 -17.62 0.47
CA TYR A 58 7.94 -16.62 -0.14
C TYR A 58 7.20 -15.31 -0.45
N ARG A 59 5.98 -15.39 -0.97
CA ARG A 59 5.16 -14.21 -1.23
C ARG A 59 4.70 -13.49 0.04
N LEU A 60 4.38 -14.22 1.10
CA LEU A 60 4.06 -13.62 2.40
C LEU A 60 5.25 -12.81 2.93
N ILE A 61 6.48 -13.30 2.77
CA ILE A 61 7.69 -12.54 3.14
C ILE A 61 7.77 -11.24 2.35
N LYS A 62 7.52 -11.24 1.04
CA LYS A 62 7.54 -10.02 0.22
C LYS A 62 6.46 -9.02 0.62
N ILE A 63 5.24 -9.50 0.87
CA ILE A 63 4.15 -8.65 1.37
C ILE A 63 4.51 -8.04 2.73
N ALA A 64 5.09 -8.83 3.65
CA ALA A 64 5.54 -8.34 4.94
C ALA A 64 6.69 -7.31 4.80
N ARG A 65 7.62 -7.52 3.88
CA ARG A 65 8.67 -6.56 3.55
C ARG A 65 8.10 -5.25 3.02
N GLY A 66 7.16 -5.29 2.08
CA GLY A 66 6.47 -4.10 1.58
C GLY A 66 5.73 -3.31 2.68
N LEU A 67 5.13 -4.00 3.66
CA LEU A 67 4.52 -3.35 4.83
C LEU A 67 5.57 -2.70 5.74
N LEU A 68 6.66 -3.40 6.04
CA LEU A 68 7.77 -2.88 6.85
C LEU A 68 8.34 -1.60 6.22
N ASP A 69 8.52 -1.64 4.92
CA ASP A 69 8.93 -0.55 4.06
C ASP A 69 8.01 0.69 4.18
N ILE A 70 6.69 0.50 4.14
CA ILE A 70 5.69 1.58 4.39
C ILE A 70 5.83 2.12 5.81
N HIS A 71 5.99 1.25 6.80
CA HIS A 71 6.14 1.64 8.20
C HIS A 71 7.45 2.40 8.46
N ASN A 72 8.56 2.01 7.83
CA ASN A 72 9.85 2.69 7.91
C ASN A 72 9.82 4.11 7.33
N ALA A 73 8.93 4.37 6.36
CA ALA A 73 8.64 5.73 5.90
C ALA A 73 7.72 6.52 6.85
N GLY A 74 7.45 6.01 8.05
CA GLY A 74 6.64 6.64 9.08
C GLY A 74 5.15 6.66 8.76
N LYS A 75 4.65 5.70 7.97
CA LYS A 75 3.26 5.66 7.49
C LYS A 75 2.54 4.39 7.90
N ILE A 76 1.21 4.47 7.93
CA ILE A 76 0.28 3.35 8.07
C ILE A 76 -0.55 3.30 6.78
N HIS A 77 -0.68 2.12 6.15
CA HIS A 77 -1.39 1.97 4.87
C HIS A 77 -2.90 2.27 4.95
N LYS A 78 -3.54 1.93 6.07
CA LYS A 78 -4.98 2.12 6.39
C LYS A 78 -6.01 1.39 5.51
N ASP A 79 -5.61 0.88 4.35
CA ASP A 79 -6.46 0.13 3.42
C ASP A 79 -5.75 -1.15 2.91
N PHE A 80 -5.04 -1.83 3.83
CA PHE A 80 -4.29 -3.03 3.49
C PHE A 80 -5.22 -4.25 3.48
N HIS A 81 -5.54 -4.74 2.28
CA HIS A 81 -6.37 -5.92 2.05
C HIS A 81 -5.99 -6.65 0.76
N SER A 82 -6.55 -7.84 0.51
CA SER A 82 -6.23 -8.68 -0.66
C SER A 82 -6.45 -7.98 -2.01
N GLY A 83 -7.42 -7.07 -2.11
CA GLY A 83 -7.65 -6.25 -3.31
C GLY A 83 -6.53 -5.26 -3.65
N ASN A 84 -5.69 -4.89 -2.67
CA ASN A 84 -4.59 -3.92 -2.80
C ASN A 84 -3.22 -4.60 -2.77
N ILE A 85 -3.19 -5.92 -3.01
CA ILE A 85 -1.96 -6.69 -3.23
C ILE A 85 -2.02 -7.17 -4.68
N LEU A 86 -1.22 -6.56 -5.55
CA LEU A 86 -1.20 -6.81 -7.00
C LEU A 86 -0.05 -7.75 -7.38
N TYR A 87 -0.22 -8.52 -8.44
CA TYR A 87 0.76 -9.49 -8.92
C TYR A 87 1.27 -9.11 -10.30
N TYR A 88 2.55 -8.73 -10.36
CA TYR A 88 3.25 -8.58 -11.64
C TYR A 88 3.63 -9.95 -12.22
N SER A 89 4.00 -10.89 -11.36
CA SER A 89 4.21 -12.30 -11.71
C SER A 89 4.04 -13.16 -10.45
N ASP A 90 4.03 -14.50 -10.59
CA ASP A 90 3.91 -15.45 -9.46
C ASP A 90 4.89 -15.18 -8.32
N ARG A 91 6.04 -14.58 -8.59
CA ARG A 91 7.07 -14.27 -7.58
C ARG A 91 7.07 -12.82 -7.10
N HIS A 92 6.22 -11.95 -7.63
CA HIS A 92 6.29 -10.50 -7.41
C HIS A 92 4.92 -9.93 -7.02
N PRO A 93 4.49 -10.15 -5.76
CA PRO A 93 3.39 -9.40 -5.18
C PRO A 93 3.88 -7.98 -4.81
N TYR A 94 3.05 -6.99 -5.09
CA TYR A 94 3.26 -5.60 -4.77
C TYR A 94 2.09 -5.06 -3.96
N ILE A 95 2.39 -4.36 -2.87
CA ILE A 95 1.37 -3.56 -2.20
C ILE A 95 1.04 -2.35 -3.08
N SER A 96 -0.25 -2.04 -3.21
CA SER A 96 -0.75 -0.94 -4.04
C SER A 96 -1.69 -0.03 -3.27
N ASP A 97 -2.12 1.04 -3.92
CA ASP A 97 -3.06 2.04 -3.39
C ASP A 97 -2.67 2.68 -2.05
N LEU A 98 -1.62 3.48 -2.12
CA LEU A 98 -1.14 4.28 -1.00
C LEU A 98 -1.98 5.56 -0.76
N GLY A 99 -3.17 5.68 -1.37
CA GLY A 99 -4.01 6.88 -1.30
C GLY A 99 -4.51 7.19 0.10
N MET A 100 -4.67 6.16 0.93
CA MET A 100 -5.16 6.26 2.31
C MET A 100 -4.04 6.25 3.36
N CYS A 101 -2.78 6.25 2.93
CA CYS A 101 -1.64 6.22 3.85
C CYS A 101 -1.62 7.46 4.75
N GLN A 102 -1.44 7.26 6.06
CA GLN A 102 -1.36 8.33 7.05
C GLN A 102 -0.06 8.27 7.84
N PRO A 103 0.45 9.40 8.37
CA PRO A 103 1.57 9.39 9.30
C PRO A 103 1.25 8.50 10.52
N ALA A 104 2.20 7.65 10.91
CA ALA A 104 2.07 6.80 12.09
C ALA A 104 1.96 7.62 13.38
N ASN A 105 2.66 8.76 13.44
CA ASN A 105 2.63 9.69 14.57
C ASN A 105 1.65 10.84 14.32
N ASN A 106 0.36 10.52 14.18
CA ASN A 106 -0.67 11.56 14.10
C ASN A 106 -0.97 12.12 15.50
N LYS A 107 -0.49 13.33 15.82
CA LYS A 107 -0.74 14.02 17.10
C LYS A 107 -2.23 14.11 17.47
N LYS A 108 -3.13 14.13 16.48
CA LYS A 108 -4.59 14.10 16.68
C LYS A 108 -5.10 12.82 17.36
N GLN A 109 -4.35 11.72 17.26
CA GLN A 109 -4.69 10.44 17.88
C GLN A 109 -4.23 10.38 19.36
N LEU A 110 -3.13 11.08 19.68
CA LEU A 110 -2.69 11.32 21.06
C LEU A 110 -3.68 12.21 21.81
N VAL A 111 -4.15 13.30 21.20
CA VAL A 111 -5.16 14.19 21.81
C VAL A 111 -6.48 13.45 22.08
N LYS A 112 -6.92 12.57 21.16
CA LYS A 112 -8.10 11.72 21.40
C LYS A 112 -7.90 10.68 22.51
N GLN A 113 -6.70 10.17 22.70
CA GLN A 113 -6.38 9.26 23.81
C GLN A 113 -6.33 10.02 25.14
N GLU A 114 -5.81 11.25 25.16
CA GLU A 114 -5.81 12.13 26.34
C GLU A 114 -7.24 12.53 26.75
N GLU A 115 -8.09 12.96 25.80
CA GLU A 115 -9.51 13.26 26.06
C GLU A 115 -10.28 12.03 26.59
N PHE A 116 -9.99 10.83 26.06
CA PHE A 116 -10.57 9.59 26.57
C PHE A 116 -10.12 9.29 28.00
N MET A 117 -8.86 9.57 28.36
CA MET A 117 -8.33 9.36 29.71
C MET A 117 -8.87 10.37 30.72
N GLU A 118 -9.14 11.63 30.32
CA GLU A 118 -9.77 12.63 31.19
C GLU A 118 -11.19 12.24 31.60
N CYS A 119 -11.92 11.53 30.74
CA CYS A 119 -13.27 11.03 31.02
C CYS A 119 -13.31 9.86 32.04
N TYR A 120 -12.18 9.22 32.36
CA TYR A 120 -12.09 8.14 33.36
C TYR A 120 -11.61 8.61 34.74
N LEU A 121 -11.34 9.91 34.92
CA LEU A 121 -10.88 10.51 36.18
C LEU A 121 -11.92 11.39 36.89
N ILE A 122 -13.20 11.29 36.51
CA ILE A 122 -14.33 11.97 37.17
C ILE A 122 -15.28 10.95 37.81
#